data_AF-A0A928JC43-F1
#
_entry.id   AF-A0A928JC43-F1
#
_cell.length_a   1.000
_cell.length_b   1.000
_cell.length_c   1.000
_cell.angle_alpha   90.00
_cell.angle_beta   90.00
_cell.angle_gamma   90.00
#
_symmetry.space_group_name_H-M   'P 1'
#
loop_
_entity.id
_entity.type
_entity.pdbx_description
1 polymer ?
#
loop_
_entity_poly.entity_id
_entity_poly.type
_entity_poly.pdbx_seq_one_letter_code
_entity_poly.pdbx_strand_id
1 'polypeptide(L)'
;MKKVLSFFVLTALLLSLIVVPVSAADDDTPEGVAVQGTPTVDGVIDDLWASVPAYPIDRLKDGRDTGLTSQFRVMWQPGALYVLIEVNDSDHNFNGGPSVGDGMEVYFDLNNLKSAGFEDDLQAYFAMCADDETYLTYDGSSMGMLNLQEAATVAMTTADDKYTYEAQILMQPMETELKAGQVIGFDIQVNDQVSGDTERSGAYGWSDDANNAWQGTMLYGNLTLQGGASEKTGSAQPVDVVEIPEKAAAVDGVISDGEWDGATRMILNISDTSTWTENGAGIVGTDGWSKLGHTDEDFETELAFMVDGEDLYILLTRVDSTLNFASDNFHRPYSSDCALMWFFDTEYASQYGLQLLAADKSGNPIIGYFFMDSDQNSSDNLMELEYATAVTKITDNGYVMEAKVNMKGMDDFNHDMLAGGTVNVTWCAVNICEEGWDSDNDAYQLWGTYNYQAQYKGVNDWEAAPKAKLVSASAASSAPAASSSDYVTDGLVAWYDGANNQNGSQDKNATVWKDASGNGLDFEVDISEEDNYWTDKSFHINSCRNYFPDQLVDVVNG
;
A
#
# COMPACT_ATOMS: atom_id res chain seq x y z
N MET A 1 35.86 -30.05 75.61
CA MET A 1 35.70 -28.64 76.05
C MET A 1 36.54 -27.76 75.14
N LYS A 2 35.95 -26.70 74.56
CA LYS A 2 36.53 -25.36 74.28
C LYS A 2 38.01 -25.33 73.83
N LYS A 3 38.45 -24.82 72.68
CA LYS A 3 38.20 -23.50 72.04
C LYS A 3 39.24 -23.39 70.88
N VAL A 4 38.85 -22.89 69.70
CA VAL A 4 39.21 -21.56 69.12
C VAL A 4 40.68 -21.48 68.65
N LEU A 5 40.98 -21.49 67.34
CA LEU A 5 40.92 -20.40 66.33
C LEU A 5 41.99 -19.30 66.54
N SER A 6 42.63 -18.90 65.42
CA SER A 6 43.54 -17.75 65.15
C SER A 6 44.88 -18.26 64.59
N PHE A 7 45.51 -17.72 63.54
CA PHE A 7 45.40 -16.42 62.89
C PHE A 7 46.23 -16.44 61.58
N PHE A 8 45.74 -15.74 60.54
CA PHE A 8 46.48 -14.97 59.53
C PHE A 8 47.44 -15.66 58.52
N VAL A 9 47.01 -15.63 57.25
CA VAL A 9 47.91 -15.37 56.10
C VAL A 9 47.27 -14.29 55.22
N LEU A 10 48.04 -13.22 55.01
CA LEU A 10 47.82 -12.04 54.17
C LEU A 10 48.49 -12.31 52.82
N THR A 11 47.84 -12.17 51.67
CA THR A 11 47.93 -11.04 50.69
C THR A 11 47.04 -11.44 49.49
N ALA A 12 46.35 -10.60 48.72
CA ALA A 12 46.52 -9.21 48.31
C ALA A 12 45.17 -8.54 47.99
N LEU A 13 45.18 -7.20 47.97
CA LEU A 13 44.09 -6.27 47.65
C LEU A 13 43.22 -6.69 46.45
N LEU A 14 41.90 -6.83 46.68
CA LEU A 14 40.87 -6.58 45.67
C LEU A 14 40.06 -5.35 46.12
N LEU A 15 40.12 -4.28 45.34
CA LEU A 15 39.17 -3.17 45.42
C LEU A 15 37.83 -3.68 44.87
N SER A 16 36.85 -3.91 45.73
CA SER A 16 35.47 -4.16 45.32
C SER A 16 34.84 -2.83 44.90
N LEU A 17 34.85 -2.55 43.60
CA LEU A 17 33.82 -1.71 42.98
C LEU A 17 32.50 -2.48 43.11
N ILE A 18 31.54 -1.88 43.80
CA ILE A 18 30.14 -2.29 43.69
C ILE A 18 29.76 -1.97 42.24
N VAL A 19 29.77 -3.00 41.38
CA VAL A 19 29.07 -2.94 40.10
C VAL A 19 27.60 -3.00 40.46
N VAL A 20 26.97 -1.82 40.55
CA VAL A 20 25.54 -1.75 40.28
C VAL A 20 25.39 -2.23 38.84
N PRO A 21 24.55 -3.22 38.54
CA PRO A 21 24.22 -3.50 37.15
C PRO A 21 23.60 -2.21 36.61
N VAL A 22 24.36 -1.51 35.77
CA VAL A 22 23.75 -0.64 34.77
C VAL A 22 22.94 -1.60 33.93
N SER A 23 21.61 -1.63 34.15
CA SER A 23 20.74 -2.00 33.05
C SER A 23 21.07 -1.01 31.96
N ALA A 24 21.60 -1.51 30.84
CA ALA A 24 21.44 -0.77 29.59
C ALA A 24 19.94 -0.49 29.48
N ALA A 25 19.55 0.77 29.53
CA ALA A 25 18.26 1.16 29.01
C ALA A 25 18.39 0.93 27.50
N ASP A 26 17.61 -0.02 26.97
CA ASP A 26 17.44 -0.15 25.54
C ASP A 26 16.90 1.20 25.02
N ASP A 27 17.58 1.77 24.03
CA ASP A 27 17.25 3.03 23.37
C ASP A 27 16.14 2.74 22.34
N ASP A 28 14.89 2.81 22.78
CA ASP A 28 13.71 2.41 22.00
C ASP A 28 13.27 3.57 21.08
N THR A 29 14.10 3.87 20.07
CA THR A 29 13.77 4.84 19.01
C THR A 29 12.52 4.35 18.26
N PRO A 30 11.42 5.13 18.21
CA PRO A 30 10.20 4.70 17.54
C PRO A 30 10.40 4.43 16.05
N GLU A 31 9.77 3.35 15.60
CA GLU A 31 9.77 2.90 14.20
C GLU A 31 8.36 3.06 13.64
N GLY A 32 8.27 3.62 12.44
CA GLY A 32 7.04 3.81 11.69
C GLY A 32 7.23 3.46 10.21
N VAL A 33 6.11 3.34 9.51
CA VAL A 33 6.06 3.03 8.07
C VAL A 33 5.20 4.08 7.38
N ALA A 34 5.71 4.64 6.29
CA ALA A 34 4.91 5.36 5.32
C ALA A 34 4.57 4.42 4.17
N VAL A 35 3.31 4.38 3.76
CA VAL A 35 2.85 3.52 2.65
C VAL A 35 2.73 4.34 1.35
N GLN A 36 2.79 3.69 0.20
CA GLN A 36 2.67 4.44 -1.05
C GLN A 36 1.26 4.98 -1.26
N GLY A 37 1.12 6.25 -1.63
CA GLY A 37 -0.20 6.85 -1.87
C GLY A 37 -0.12 8.33 -2.23
N THR A 38 -1.20 8.80 -2.84
CA THR A 38 -1.34 10.17 -3.35
C THR A 38 -2.72 10.71 -2.97
N PRO A 39 -2.93 11.05 -1.68
CA PRO A 39 -4.19 11.62 -1.20
C PRO A 39 -4.39 13.02 -1.76
N THR A 40 -5.63 13.50 -1.73
CA THR A 40 -5.93 14.91 -1.95
C THR A 40 -5.53 15.65 -0.67
N VAL A 41 -5.05 16.89 -0.78
CA VAL A 41 -4.76 17.72 0.39
C VAL A 41 -5.77 18.85 0.39
N ASP A 42 -6.89 18.60 1.06
CA ASP A 42 -8.01 19.55 1.19
C ASP A 42 -8.56 19.62 2.63
N GLY A 43 -7.94 18.89 3.57
CA GLY A 43 -8.32 18.88 4.97
C GLY A 43 -9.47 17.92 5.27
N VAL A 44 -9.93 17.15 4.28
CA VAL A 44 -10.94 16.10 4.42
C VAL A 44 -10.26 14.74 4.29
N ILE A 45 -10.45 13.88 5.28
CA ILE A 45 -9.82 12.55 5.30
C ILE A 45 -10.36 11.69 4.15
N ASP A 46 -9.53 11.47 3.13
CA ASP A 46 -9.79 10.51 2.06
C ASP A 46 -9.91 9.07 2.58
N ASP A 47 -10.70 8.23 1.89
CA ASP A 47 -10.77 6.78 2.14
C ASP A 47 -9.41 6.09 2.01
N LEU A 48 -8.49 6.65 1.20
CA LEU A 48 -7.13 6.13 1.02
C LEU A 48 -6.37 6.06 2.36
N TRP A 49 -6.65 6.97 3.30
CA TRP A 49 -6.01 6.98 4.62
C TRP A 49 -6.43 5.82 5.52
N ALA A 50 -7.56 5.16 5.24
CA ALA A 50 -8.11 4.12 6.10
C ALA A 50 -7.19 2.89 6.23
N SER A 51 -6.41 2.59 5.20
CA SER A 51 -5.46 1.45 5.17
C SER A 51 -4.05 1.81 5.66
N VAL A 52 -3.80 3.08 6.00
CA VAL A 52 -2.48 3.55 6.44
C VAL A 52 -2.31 3.37 7.94
N PRO A 53 -1.18 2.81 8.40
CA PRO A 53 -0.89 2.68 9.83
C PRO A 53 -1.01 4.02 10.56
N ALA A 54 -1.85 4.02 11.60
CA ALA A 54 -2.01 5.16 12.49
C ALA A 54 -1.07 5.03 13.69
N TYR A 55 -0.33 6.10 13.96
CA TYR A 55 0.61 6.17 15.07
C TYR A 55 0.11 7.18 16.10
N PRO A 56 0.04 6.82 17.38
CA PRO A 56 -0.37 7.76 18.41
C PRO A 56 0.68 8.85 18.61
N ILE A 57 0.21 10.07 18.90
CA ILE A 57 1.03 11.21 19.34
C ILE A 57 0.74 11.42 20.83
N ASP A 58 1.17 10.47 21.66
CA ASP A 58 0.74 10.36 23.05
C ASP A 58 1.88 10.57 24.07
N ARG A 59 3.11 10.82 23.61
CA ARG A 59 4.24 11.08 24.50
C ARG A 59 4.20 12.53 24.99
N LEU A 60 3.64 12.74 26.17
CA LEU A 60 3.71 14.04 26.85
C LEU A 60 5.18 14.39 27.17
N LYS A 61 5.71 15.41 26.50
CA LYS A 61 7.12 15.84 26.62
C LYS A 61 7.31 17.22 27.26
N ASP A 62 6.23 17.99 27.42
CA ASP A 62 6.24 19.25 28.16
C ASP A 62 4.85 19.56 28.74
N GLY A 63 4.79 20.30 29.84
CA GLY A 63 3.54 20.70 30.49
C GLY A 63 2.85 19.57 31.27
N ARG A 64 1.52 19.46 31.09
CA ARG A 64 0.64 18.48 31.75
C ARG A 64 -0.21 17.75 30.72
N ASP A 65 -0.67 16.56 31.10
CA ASP A 65 -1.72 15.87 30.36
C ASP A 65 -3.03 16.67 30.47
N THR A 66 -3.61 16.97 29.33
CA THR A 66 -4.82 17.79 29.11
C THR A 66 -6.00 16.93 28.67
N GLY A 67 -5.76 15.66 28.35
CA GLY A 67 -6.79 14.71 27.93
C GLY A 67 -7.10 14.72 26.43
N LEU A 68 -6.35 15.47 25.61
CA LEU A 68 -6.44 15.36 24.15
C LEU A 68 -6.00 13.96 23.69
N THR A 69 -6.49 13.55 22.53
CA THR A 69 -6.01 12.36 21.83
C THR A 69 -5.64 12.71 20.42
N SER A 70 -4.54 12.19 19.92
CA SER A 70 -4.08 12.50 18.58
C SER A 70 -3.31 11.33 17.96
N GLN A 71 -3.37 11.28 16.64
CA GLN A 71 -2.69 10.28 15.84
C GLN A 71 -2.26 10.87 14.50
N PHE A 72 -1.27 10.26 13.86
CA PHE A 72 -0.88 10.59 12.50
C PHE A 72 -0.78 9.36 11.61
N ARG A 73 -0.83 9.61 10.30
CA ARG A 73 -0.58 8.65 9.22
C ARG A 73 0.34 9.29 8.20
N VAL A 74 1.15 8.47 7.53
CA VAL A 74 2.06 8.97 6.50
C VAL A 74 1.93 8.13 5.22
N MET A 75 1.76 8.82 4.09
CA MET A 75 1.90 8.23 2.76
C MET A 75 3.08 8.85 2.02
N TRP A 76 3.52 8.21 0.95
CA TRP A 76 4.56 8.75 0.10
C TRP A 76 4.41 8.33 -1.37
N GLN A 77 5.03 9.10 -2.24
CA GLN A 77 5.35 8.72 -3.62
C GLN A 77 6.75 9.27 -3.94
N PRO A 78 7.41 8.88 -5.04
CA PRO A 78 8.77 9.35 -5.33
C PRO A 78 8.92 10.88 -5.27
N GLY A 79 7.89 11.63 -5.67
CA GLY A 79 7.89 13.08 -5.68
C GLY A 79 7.31 13.77 -4.44
N ALA A 80 6.73 13.06 -3.45
CA ALA A 80 6.07 13.71 -2.32
C ALA A 80 5.94 12.84 -1.06
N LEU A 81 5.92 13.49 0.11
CA LEU A 81 5.51 12.92 1.39
C LEU A 81 4.16 13.52 1.79
N TYR A 82 3.25 12.72 2.33
CA TYR A 82 1.93 13.15 2.79
C TYR A 82 1.74 12.80 4.26
N VAL A 83 1.26 13.75 5.06
CA VAL A 83 1.02 13.54 6.49
C VAL A 83 -0.41 13.91 6.82
N LEU A 84 -1.15 12.99 7.41
CA LEU A 84 -2.46 13.23 8.01
C LEU A 84 -2.29 13.26 9.53
N ILE A 85 -2.84 14.29 10.19
CA ILE A 85 -2.83 14.46 11.64
C ILE A 85 -4.26 14.65 12.09
N GLU A 86 -4.71 13.83 13.03
CA GLU A 86 -6.03 13.95 13.64
C GLU A 86 -5.88 14.23 15.12
N VAL A 87 -6.59 15.23 15.61
CA VAL A 87 -6.61 15.57 17.03
C VAL A 87 -8.04 15.70 17.51
N ASN A 88 -8.39 14.97 18.57
CA ASN A 88 -9.61 15.19 19.33
C ASN A 88 -9.24 15.90 20.62
N ASP A 89 -9.78 17.09 20.79
CA ASP A 89 -9.56 17.96 21.94
C ASP A 89 -10.85 18.71 22.19
N SER A 90 -11.38 18.65 23.42
CA SER A 90 -12.66 19.27 23.76
C SER A 90 -12.53 20.69 24.32
N ASP A 91 -11.30 21.19 24.50
CA ASP A 91 -11.01 22.47 25.15
C ASP A 91 -9.99 23.30 24.36
N HIS A 92 -10.43 23.83 23.22
CA HIS A 92 -9.57 24.58 22.32
C HIS A 92 -9.23 26.01 22.77
N ASN A 93 -7.97 26.40 22.61
CA ASN A 93 -7.53 27.78 22.75
C ASN A 93 -6.41 28.13 21.75
N PHE A 94 -6.80 28.84 20.69
CA PHE A 94 -5.90 29.23 19.61
C PHE A 94 -5.07 30.50 19.89
N ASN A 95 -5.02 30.98 21.13
CA ASN A 95 -4.28 32.20 21.46
C ASN A 95 -2.77 31.98 21.40
N GLY A 96 -2.14 32.43 20.32
CA GLY A 96 -0.69 32.43 20.17
C GLY A 96 -0.28 31.90 18.79
N GLY A 97 0.99 31.52 18.68
CA GLY A 97 1.46 30.73 17.54
C GLY A 97 1.28 29.23 17.79
N PRO A 98 1.68 28.38 16.83
CA PRO A 98 1.44 26.94 16.86
C PRO A 98 2.15 26.20 17.99
N SER A 99 3.16 26.81 18.61
CA SER A 99 3.90 26.29 19.76
C SER A 99 3.38 26.77 21.12
N VAL A 100 2.36 27.65 21.13
CA VAL A 100 1.81 28.26 22.35
C VAL A 100 0.32 27.94 22.51
N GLY A 101 -0.47 28.14 21.45
CA GLY A 101 -1.86 27.71 21.38
C GLY A 101 -1.97 26.31 20.75
N ASP A 102 -3.18 25.92 20.38
CA ASP A 102 -3.39 24.64 19.70
C ASP A 102 -2.78 24.68 18.29
N GLY A 103 -1.98 23.66 17.99
CA GLY A 103 -1.24 23.60 16.74
C GLY A 103 -0.43 22.32 16.62
N MET A 104 0.17 22.14 15.44
CA MET A 104 1.03 21.00 15.16
C MET A 104 2.38 21.43 14.61
N GLU A 105 3.36 20.53 14.74
CA GLU A 105 4.70 20.67 14.16
C GLU A 105 5.10 19.32 13.52
N VAL A 106 5.59 19.34 12.29
CA VAL A 106 6.03 18.15 11.55
C VAL A 106 7.50 18.29 11.19
N TYR A 107 8.31 17.35 11.68
CA TYR A 107 9.77 17.37 11.57
C TYR A 107 10.27 16.25 10.67
N PHE A 108 11.22 16.54 9.79
CA PHE A 108 11.81 15.51 8.94
C PHE A 108 13.30 15.71 8.67
N ASP A 109 13.97 14.59 8.44
CA ASP A 109 15.38 14.45 8.11
C ASP A 109 15.52 13.37 7.02
N LEU A 110 15.63 13.79 5.76
CA LEU A 110 15.54 12.86 4.61
C LEU A 110 16.68 11.84 4.54
N ASN A 111 17.82 12.11 5.17
CA ASN A 111 18.99 11.21 5.17
C ASN A 111 19.16 10.45 6.50
N ASN A 112 18.34 10.80 7.50
CA ASN A 112 18.28 10.17 8.81
C ASN A 112 19.61 10.14 9.58
N LEU A 113 20.39 11.23 9.54
CA LEU A 113 21.71 11.29 10.18
C LEU A 113 21.67 11.45 11.70
N LYS A 114 20.51 11.78 12.29
CA LYS A 114 20.30 11.92 13.75
C LYS A 114 21.27 12.92 14.40
N SER A 115 21.39 14.11 13.82
CA SER A 115 22.33 15.14 14.28
C SER A 115 21.83 15.85 15.54
N ALA A 116 22.77 16.27 16.39
CA ALA A 116 22.45 17.03 17.62
C ALA A 116 21.99 18.47 17.36
N GLY A 117 22.15 18.95 16.12
CA GLY A 117 21.70 20.25 15.65
C GLY A 117 21.48 20.21 14.14
N PHE A 118 20.71 21.15 13.60
CA PHE A 118 20.47 21.18 12.15
C PHE A 118 21.77 21.33 11.36
N GLU A 119 22.03 20.36 10.48
CA GLU A 119 23.14 20.39 9.53
C GLU A 119 22.68 20.98 8.18
N ASP A 120 23.62 21.31 7.29
CA ASP A 120 23.28 21.86 5.96
C ASP A 120 22.92 20.72 4.99
N ASP A 121 21.85 19.99 5.31
CA ASP A 121 21.45 18.75 4.65
C ASP A 121 19.91 18.60 4.55
N LEU A 122 19.22 19.74 4.41
CA LEU A 122 17.78 19.86 4.19
C LEU A 122 16.89 19.47 5.38
N GLN A 123 17.47 19.25 6.56
CA GLN A 123 16.71 19.06 7.80
C GLN A 123 15.84 20.31 8.05
N ALA A 124 14.54 20.09 8.24
CA ALA A 124 13.59 21.17 8.43
C ALA A 124 12.30 20.67 9.10
N TYR A 125 11.48 21.62 9.53
CA TYR A 125 10.14 21.37 10.02
C TYR A 125 9.23 22.54 9.69
N PHE A 126 7.93 22.28 9.70
CA PHE A 126 6.91 23.32 9.62
C PHE A 126 5.92 23.18 10.79
N ALA A 127 5.25 24.28 11.11
CA ALA A 127 4.26 24.32 12.18
C ALA A 127 3.07 25.21 11.81
N MET A 128 1.87 24.79 12.20
CA MET A 128 0.61 25.47 11.87
C MET A 128 -0.37 25.51 13.05
N CYS A 129 -1.10 26.62 13.19
CA CYS A 129 -2.15 26.78 14.19
C CYS A 129 -3.38 25.92 13.86
N ALA A 130 -4.24 25.63 14.85
CA ALA A 130 -5.47 24.84 14.69
C ALA A 130 -6.72 25.63 14.25
N ASP A 131 -6.57 26.92 13.92
CA ASP A 131 -7.65 27.78 13.43
C ASP A 131 -7.25 28.72 12.26
N ASP A 132 -6.02 28.68 11.78
CA ASP A 132 -5.51 29.58 10.75
C ASP A 132 -4.59 28.86 9.76
N GLU A 133 -5.15 28.42 8.62
CA GLU A 133 -4.42 27.82 7.49
C GLU A 133 -3.33 28.73 6.91
N THR A 134 -3.41 30.04 7.15
CA THR A 134 -2.42 31.00 6.65
C THR A 134 -1.24 31.17 7.58
N TYR A 135 -1.36 30.71 8.84
CA TYR A 135 -0.30 30.77 9.85
C TYR A 135 0.58 29.52 9.79
N LEU A 136 1.30 29.37 8.68
CA LEU A 136 2.27 28.30 8.45
C LEU A 136 3.69 28.85 8.60
N THR A 137 4.45 28.27 9.52
CA THR A 137 5.83 28.66 9.83
C THR A 137 6.81 27.56 9.47
N TYR A 138 8.05 27.93 9.17
CA TYR A 138 9.11 27.04 8.73
C TYR A 138 10.38 27.36 9.49
N ASP A 139 11.15 26.34 9.85
CA ASP A 139 12.46 26.49 10.48
C ASP A 139 13.29 25.22 10.24
N GLY A 140 14.57 25.26 10.61
CA GLY A 140 15.52 24.18 10.34
C GLY A 140 16.88 24.67 9.86
N SER A 141 17.52 23.82 9.06
CA SER A 141 18.68 24.22 8.25
C SER A 141 18.29 25.35 7.30
N SER A 142 19.25 26.23 6.97
CA SER A 142 18.95 27.41 6.13
C SER A 142 18.40 27.03 4.75
N MET A 143 18.89 25.94 4.16
CA MET A 143 18.39 25.45 2.87
C MET A 143 17.10 24.65 3.03
N GLY A 144 17.01 23.77 4.04
CA GLY A 144 15.81 22.98 4.29
C GLY A 144 14.57 23.83 4.52
N MET A 145 14.69 24.90 5.33
CA MET A 145 13.58 25.83 5.59
C MET A 145 13.09 26.52 4.31
N LEU A 146 13.99 27.01 3.46
CA LEU A 146 13.63 27.69 2.22
C LEU A 146 12.95 26.75 1.22
N ASN A 147 13.51 25.55 1.05
CA ASN A 147 12.96 24.55 0.15
C ASN A 147 11.61 24.04 0.66
N LEU A 148 11.46 23.87 1.98
CA LEU A 148 10.21 23.45 2.59
C LEU A 148 9.10 24.49 2.40
N GLN A 149 9.44 25.77 2.46
CA GLN A 149 8.49 26.85 2.18
C GLN A 149 7.91 26.79 0.76
N GLU A 150 8.70 26.34 -0.22
CA GLU A 150 8.23 26.12 -1.60
C GLU A 150 7.55 24.77 -1.80
N ALA A 151 7.84 23.79 -0.95
CA ALA A 151 7.39 22.41 -1.08
C ALA A 151 6.09 22.08 -0.33
N ALA A 152 5.81 22.76 0.78
CA ALA A 152 4.73 22.42 1.69
C ALA A 152 3.40 23.04 1.25
N THR A 153 2.36 22.21 1.18
CA THR A 153 0.97 22.64 1.14
C THR A 153 0.26 21.95 2.30
N VAL A 154 -0.49 22.72 3.09
CA VAL A 154 -1.24 22.19 4.24
C VAL A 154 -2.68 22.67 4.14
N ALA A 155 -3.62 21.76 4.36
CA ALA A 155 -5.04 22.05 4.47
C ALA A 155 -5.56 21.56 5.82
N MET A 156 -6.61 22.18 6.34
CA MET A 156 -7.16 21.82 7.65
C MET A 156 -8.67 21.87 7.72
N THR A 157 -9.22 21.05 8.60
CA THR A 157 -10.61 21.16 9.02
C THR A 157 -10.69 21.22 10.53
N THR A 158 -11.45 22.18 11.05
CA THR A 158 -11.71 22.35 12.49
C THR A 158 -13.19 22.20 12.77
N ALA A 159 -13.53 21.43 13.80
CA ALA A 159 -14.85 21.19 14.36
C ALA A 159 -14.84 21.47 15.88
N ASP A 160 -15.99 21.31 16.55
CA ASP A 160 -16.14 21.71 17.97
C ASP A 160 -15.19 20.98 18.95
N ASP A 161 -14.82 19.73 18.65
CA ASP A 161 -13.97 18.88 19.49
C ASP A 161 -12.87 18.14 18.71
N LYS A 162 -12.60 18.58 17.47
CA LYS A 162 -11.66 17.93 16.56
C LYS A 162 -11.02 18.94 15.64
N TYR A 163 -9.74 18.76 15.35
CA TYR A 163 -9.11 19.35 14.18
C TYR A 163 -8.28 18.31 13.42
N THR A 164 -8.15 18.52 12.13
CA THR A 164 -7.47 17.62 11.20
C THR A 164 -6.59 18.44 10.28
N TYR A 165 -5.38 17.93 10.02
CA TYR A 165 -4.43 18.52 9.10
C TYR A 165 -4.02 17.50 8.05
N GLU A 166 -3.98 17.91 6.81
CA GLU A 166 -3.31 17.19 5.72
C GLU A 166 -2.18 18.04 5.18
N ALA A 167 -1.00 17.46 5.06
CA ALA A 167 0.16 18.13 4.50
C ALA A 167 0.73 17.34 3.33
N GLN A 168 1.05 18.02 2.24
CA GLN A 168 1.91 17.53 1.15
C GLN A 168 3.25 18.25 1.24
N ILE A 169 4.33 17.50 1.12
CA ILE A 169 5.69 18.03 0.99
C ILE A 169 6.26 17.52 -0.32
N LEU A 170 6.43 18.42 -1.30
CA LEU A 170 7.03 18.08 -2.60
C LEU A 170 8.54 17.88 -2.48
N MET A 171 9.07 16.87 -3.15
CA MET A 171 10.50 16.58 -3.16
C MET A 171 11.26 17.36 -4.23
N GLN A 172 10.56 17.93 -5.22
CA GLN A 172 11.17 18.72 -6.28
C GLN A 172 11.97 19.93 -5.75
N PRO A 173 11.45 20.78 -4.83
CA PRO A 173 12.26 21.86 -4.26
C PRO A 173 13.44 21.37 -3.40
N MET A 174 13.37 20.13 -2.91
CA MET A 174 14.44 19.46 -2.17
C MET A 174 15.50 18.81 -3.08
N GLU A 175 15.33 18.91 -4.42
CA GLU A 175 16.20 18.31 -5.44
C GLU A 175 16.47 16.81 -5.22
N THR A 176 15.47 16.08 -4.72
CA THR A 176 15.57 14.65 -4.41
C THR A 176 14.31 13.89 -4.78
N GLU A 177 14.37 12.56 -4.69
CA GLU A 177 13.22 11.67 -4.82
C GLU A 177 13.25 10.65 -3.68
N LEU A 178 12.08 10.37 -3.14
CA LEU A 178 11.88 9.31 -2.14
C LEU A 178 11.98 7.94 -2.80
N LYS A 179 12.48 6.97 -2.06
CA LYS A 179 12.68 5.60 -2.56
C LYS A 179 12.10 4.57 -1.62
N ALA A 180 11.60 3.49 -2.22
CA ALA A 180 11.23 2.29 -1.49
C ALA A 180 12.40 1.80 -0.62
N GLY A 181 12.10 1.44 0.62
CA GLY A 181 13.07 1.02 1.63
C GLY A 181 13.90 2.15 2.23
N GLN A 182 13.74 3.40 1.78
CA GLN A 182 14.42 4.53 2.41
C GLN A 182 13.89 4.73 3.83
N VAL A 183 14.80 4.95 4.78
CA VAL A 183 14.44 5.33 6.14
C VAL A 183 14.76 6.82 6.30
N ILE A 184 13.75 7.60 6.66
CA ILE A 184 13.91 9.03 6.98
C ILE A 184 13.78 9.21 8.50
N GLY A 185 14.46 10.23 9.03
CA GLY A 185 14.18 10.71 10.37
C GLY A 185 12.88 11.47 10.36
N PHE A 186 11.96 11.15 11.27
CA PHE A 186 10.65 11.80 11.33
C PHE A 186 10.23 12.02 12.79
N ASP A 187 9.57 13.14 13.05
CA ASP A 187 8.84 13.34 14.29
C ASP A 187 7.63 14.25 14.06
N ILE A 188 6.70 14.20 14.99
CA ILE A 188 5.52 15.06 14.98
C ILE A 188 5.19 15.51 16.39
N GLN A 189 4.67 16.72 16.52
CA GLN A 189 4.23 17.27 17.78
C GLN A 189 2.84 17.89 17.65
N VAL A 190 2.01 17.68 18.66
CA VAL A 190 0.76 18.41 18.88
C VAL A 190 0.91 19.24 20.14
N ASN A 191 0.61 20.52 20.01
CA ASN A 191 0.59 21.51 21.08
C ASN A 191 -0.85 21.79 21.48
N ASP A 192 -1.07 21.96 22.77
CA ASP A 192 -2.40 22.24 23.30
C ASP A 192 -2.34 23.30 24.40
N GLN A 193 -3.31 24.19 24.36
CA GLN A 193 -3.56 25.20 25.37
C GLN A 193 -4.99 25.07 25.89
N VAL A 194 -5.12 24.64 27.14
CA VAL A 194 -6.41 24.62 27.83
C VAL A 194 -6.96 26.05 27.98
N SER A 195 -8.28 26.22 27.80
CA SER A 195 -8.93 27.52 27.96
C SER A 195 -8.63 28.19 29.30
N GLY A 196 -8.16 29.44 29.22
CA GLY A 196 -7.86 30.26 30.40
C GLY A 196 -6.40 30.21 30.85
N ASP A 197 -5.58 29.33 30.28
CA ASP A 197 -4.13 29.40 30.39
C ASP A 197 -3.56 30.46 29.43
N THR A 198 -2.36 30.96 29.72
CA THR A 198 -1.67 31.99 28.92
C THR A 198 -0.43 31.45 28.20
N GLU A 199 -0.10 30.19 28.44
CA GLU A 199 1.06 29.47 27.90
C GLU A 199 0.58 28.07 27.49
N ARG A 200 1.37 27.37 26.67
CA ARG A 200 1.10 25.98 26.28
C ARG A 200 0.87 25.10 27.52
N SER A 201 -0.24 24.36 27.50
CA SER A 201 -0.64 23.45 28.59
C SER A 201 0.03 22.09 28.48
N GLY A 202 0.15 21.56 27.25
CA GLY A 202 0.79 20.29 26.97
C GLY A 202 1.45 20.27 25.59
N ALA A 203 2.53 19.51 25.45
CA ALA A 203 3.11 19.15 24.17
C ALA A 203 3.27 17.63 24.10
N TYR A 204 2.76 17.04 23.04
CA TYR A 204 2.75 15.60 22.82
C TYR A 204 3.55 15.30 21.56
N GLY A 205 4.46 14.33 21.64
CA GLY A 205 5.27 13.88 20.52
C GLY A 205 5.01 12.43 20.12
N TRP A 206 5.53 12.02 18.98
CA TRP A 206 5.62 10.60 18.60
C TRP A 206 6.94 9.99 19.06
N SER A 207 8.07 10.63 18.73
CA SER A 207 9.41 10.14 19.03
C SER A 207 10.08 10.90 20.17
N ASP A 208 10.25 12.22 20.00
CA ASP A 208 10.95 13.07 20.96
C ASP A 208 10.31 13.01 22.35
N ASP A 209 11.11 12.65 23.35
CA ASP A 209 10.71 12.57 24.76
C ASP A 209 11.27 13.73 25.60
N ALA A 210 12.01 14.65 24.98
CA ALA A 210 12.74 15.73 25.65
C ALA A 210 12.31 17.14 25.23
N ASN A 211 11.32 17.27 24.33
CA ASN A 211 10.84 18.54 23.78
C ASN A 211 11.98 19.34 23.10
N ASN A 212 12.78 18.62 22.31
CA ASN A 212 13.99 19.14 21.69
C ASN A 212 14.11 18.83 20.19
N ALA A 213 13.06 18.27 19.56
CA ALA A 213 13.00 18.03 18.12
C ALA A 213 13.27 19.30 17.29
N TRP A 214 12.83 20.47 17.78
CA TRP A 214 13.04 21.77 17.14
C TRP A 214 14.51 22.24 17.11
N GLN A 215 15.42 21.57 17.81
CA GLN A 215 16.85 21.93 17.83
C GLN A 215 17.72 21.06 16.92
N GLY A 216 17.29 19.83 16.59
CA GLY A 216 18.06 18.86 15.83
C GLY A 216 17.39 17.49 15.74
N THR A 217 17.92 16.60 14.91
CA THR A 217 17.25 15.38 14.46
C THR A 217 17.55 14.14 15.30
N MET A 218 18.41 14.26 16.32
CA MET A 218 18.86 13.13 17.16
C MET A 218 17.75 12.39 17.91
N LEU A 219 16.59 13.02 18.11
CA LEU A 219 15.44 12.44 18.81
C LEU A 219 14.30 12.04 17.85
N TYR A 220 14.52 12.17 16.54
CA TYR A 220 13.52 11.76 15.57
C TYR A 220 13.41 10.25 15.52
N GLY A 221 12.21 9.74 15.28
CA GLY A 221 11.97 8.33 15.02
C GLY A 221 12.46 7.96 13.63
N ASN A 222 12.31 6.69 13.28
CA ASN A 222 12.63 6.15 11.97
C ASN A 222 11.34 5.87 11.22
N LEU A 223 11.15 6.53 10.08
CA LEU A 223 10.02 6.29 9.20
C LEU A 223 10.51 5.60 7.93
N THR A 224 10.13 4.34 7.75
CA THR A 224 10.49 3.54 6.58
C THR A 224 9.48 3.76 5.46
N LEU A 225 9.96 4.17 4.29
CA LEU A 225 9.16 4.36 3.09
C LEU A 225 8.95 3.02 2.40
N GLN A 226 7.80 2.41 2.58
CA GLN A 226 7.55 1.08 2.05
C GLN A 226 7.38 1.11 0.53
N GLY A 227 8.09 0.26 -0.21
CA GLY A 227 7.88 0.09 -1.66
C GLY A 227 6.71 -0.82 -1.99
N GLY A 228 6.05 -0.55 -3.12
CA GLY A 228 4.98 -1.39 -3.68
C GLY A 228 3.60 -1.06 -3.12
N ALA A 229 2.65 -0.88 -4.03
CA ALA A 229 1.24 -0.52 -3.88
C ALA A 229 0.61 -0.75 -2.49
N SER A 230 -0.03 0.29 -1.96
CA SER A 230 -1.04 0.17 -0.92
C SER A 230 -2.22 -0.66 -1.43
N GLU A 231 -2.18 -1.95 -1.16
CA GLU A 231 -3.03 -2.58 -0.15
C GLU A 231 -2.23 -3.72 0.50
N LYS A 232 -1.65 -3.45 1.68
CA LYS A 232 -1.37 -4.50 2.65
C LYS A 232 -2.65 -4.72 3.44
N THR A 233 -3.44 -5.71 3.05
CA THR A 233 -4.39 -6.29 4.00
C THR A 233 -3.55 -6.82 5.17
N GLY A 234 -3.79 -6.28 6.38
CA GLY A 234 -3.24 -6.85 7.59
C GLY A 234 -3.60 -8.34 7.66
N SER A 235 -2.88 -9.11 8.49
CA SER A 235 -3.12 -10.54 8.70
C SER A 235 -4.62 -10.85 8.64
N ALA A 236 -5.06 -11.61 7.64
CA ALA A 236 -6.45 -12.01 7.55
C ALA A 236 -6.80 -12.81 8.81
N GLN A 237 -7.46 -12.16 9.76
CA GLN A 237 -8.31 -12.88 10.69
C GLN A 237 -9.54 -13.29 9.89
N PRO A 238 -10.07 -14.50 10.14
CA PRO A 238 -11.01 -15.13 9.22
C PRO A 238 -12.31 -14.31 9.15
N VAL A 239 -13.01 -14.45 8.02
CA VAL A 239 -14.40 -14.10 7.71
C VAL A 239 -14.73 -12.80 6.94
N ASP A 240 -13.80 -11.91 6.61
CA ASP A 240 -14.16 -10.76 5.74
C ASP A 240 -14.17 -11.12 4.24
N VAL A 241 -15.20 -10.65 3.54
CA VAL A 241 -15.37 -10.82 2.09
C VAL A 241 -14.66 -9.67 1.39
N VAL A 242 -13.61 -9.99 0.64
CA VAL A 242 -12.85 -9.06 -0.20
C VAL A 242 -13.50 -8.97 -1.57
N GLU A 243 -13.79 -7.77 -2.05
CA GLU A 243 -14.41 -7.56 -3.36
C GLU A 243 -13.35 -7.47 -4.46
N ILE A 244 -13.48 -8.31 -5.50
CA ILE A 244 -12.67 -8.23 -6.73
C ILE A 244 -13.30 -7.18 -7.65
N PRO A 245 -12.57 -6.10 -7.98
CA PRO A 245 -13.11 -4.95 -8.71
C PRO A 245 -13.35 -5.26 -10.19
N GLU A 246 -14.33 -4.57 -10.78
CA GLU A 246 -14.60 -4.65 -12.22
C GLU A 246 -13.64 -3.73 -13.00
N LYS A 247 -12.61 -4.33 -13.63
CA LYS A 247 -11.61 -3.66 -14.45
C LYS A 247 -10.86 -4.67 -15.31
N ALA A 248 -10.73 -4.39 -16.61
CA ALA A 248 -9.89 -5.17 -17.51
C ALA A 248 -8.41 -4.76 -17.38
N ALA A 249 -7.50 -5.72 -17.57
CA ALA A 249 -6.07 -5.47 -17.79
C ALA A 249 -5.63 -5.94 -19.17
N ALA A 250 -4.47 -5.46 -19.63
CA ALA A 250 -3.73 -6.09 -20.70
C ALA A 250 -3.09 -7.39 -20.19
N VAL A 251 -2.80 -8.30 -21.14
CA VAL A 251 -2.01 -9.50 -20.89
C VAL A 251 -0.90 -9.51 -21.93
N ASP A 252 0.11 -8.67 -21.70
CA ASP A 252 1.18 -8.41 -22.66
C ASP A 252 2.59 -8.47 -22.03
N GLY A 253 2.67 -8.70 -20.73
CA GLY A 253 3.91 -8.77 -19.95
C GLY A 253 4.46 -7.40 -19.56
N VAL A 254 3.66 -6.33 -19.66
CA VAL A 254 4.04 -4.96 -19.34
C VAL A 254 3.05 -4.37 -18.34
N ILE A 255 3.43 -4.39 -17.07
CA ILE A 255 2.68 -3.69 -16.02
C ILE A 255 2.78 -2.19 -16.27
N SER A 256 1.71 -1.60 -16.77
CA SER A 256 1.62 -0.16 -16.98
C SER A 256 1.21 0.56 -15.69
N ASP A 257 1.68 1.79 -15.54
CA ASP A 257 1.31 2.61 -14.38
C ASP A 257 -0.21 2.82 -14.35
N GLY A 258 -0.82 2.60 -13.18
CA GLY A 258 -2.27 2.70 -12.98
C GLY A 258 -3.11 1.52 -13.48
N GLU A 259 -2.52 0.54 -14.17
CA GLU A 259 -3.25 -0.56 -14.79
C GLU A 259 -3.90 -1.49 -13.76
N TRP A 260 -3.15 -1.83 -12.70
CA TRP A 260 -3.59 -2.71 -11.63
C TRP A 260 -4.03 -1.93 -10.37
N ASP A 261 -4.29 -0.62 -10.50
CA ASP A 261 -4.83 0.20 -9.41
C ASP A 261 -6.22 -0.26 -9.01
N GLY A 262 -6.42 -0.37 -7.70
CA GLY A 262 -7.65 -0.86 -7.08
C GLY A 262 -7.81 -2.38 -7.11
N ALA A 263 -6.90 -3.12 -7.75
CA ALA A 263 -6.95 -4.58 -7.78
C ALA A 263 -6.90 -5.19 -6.37
N THR A 264 -7.66 -6.25 -6.15
CA THR A 264 -7.59 -7.01 -4.90
C THR A 264 -6.26 -7.73 -4.80
N ARG A 265 -5.47 -7.48 -3.77
CA ARG A 265 -4.14 -8.08 -3.60
C ARG A 265 -4.12 -9.12 -2.48
N MET A 266 -3.48 -10.25 -2.77
CA MET A 266 -3.17 -11.31 -1.82
C MET A 266 -1.66 -11.52 -1.81
N ILE A 267 -1.02 -11.18 -0.70
CA ILE A 267 0.44 -11.30 -0.50
C ILE A 267 0.72 -12.53 0.36
N LEU A 268 1.77 -13.30 0.00
CA LEU A 268 2.28 -14.40 0.80
C LEU A 268 3.74 -14.10 1.20
N ASN A 269 3.92 -13.66 2.45
CA ASN A 269 5.25 -13.52 3.05
C ASN A 269 5.70 -14.86 3.66
N ILE A 270 7.00 -15.17 3.63
CA ILE A 270 7.53 -16.38 4.31
C ILE A 270 7.32 -16.28 5.81
N SER A 271 7.38 -15.09 6.39
CA SER A 271 7.04 -14.87 7.80
C SER A 271 5.60 -15.24 8.18
N ASP A 272 4.68 -15.27 7.21
CA ASP A 272 3.27 -15.71 7.38
C ASP A 272 3.07 -17.23 7.27
N THR A 273 4.17 -17.97 7.17
CA THR A 273 4.16 -19.40 6.90
C THR A 273 4.82 -20.18 8.05
N SER A 274 4.24 -21.29 8.52
CA SER A 274 4.79 -22.07 9.65
C SER A 274 5.11 -23.54 9.38
N THR A 275 6.39 -23.88 9.15
CA THR A 275 6.94 -25.23 8.85
C THR A 275 6.04 -26.42 9.13
N TRP A 276 5.91 -27.31 8.12
CA TRP A 276 5.00 -28.45 8.03
C TRP A 276 5.15 -29.53 9.14
N THR A 277 4.86 -29.15 10.38
CA THR A 277 3.82 -29.74 11.24
C THR A 277 3.26 -28.60 12.10
N GLU A 278 1.95 -28.38 11.98
CA GLU A 278 1.15 -27.30 12.59
C GLU A 278 1.41 -25.87 12.04
N ASN A 279 1.30 -25.72 10.71
CA ASN A 279 0.57 -24.63 9.96
C ASN A 279 1.32 -23.71 8.92
N GLY A 280 2.06 -24.20 7.92
CA GLY A 280 2.66 -23.40 6.81
C GLY A 280 4.15 -23.71 6.45
N ALA A 281 4.82 -22.92 5.63
CA ALA A 281 6.01 -23.25 4.81
C ALA A 281 7.16 -24.03 5.46
N GLY A 282 7.58 -25.10 4.77
CA GLY A 282 8.81 -25.83 5.09
C GLY A 282 9.46 -26.41 3.84
N ILE A 283 10.78 -26.51 3.88
CA ILE A 283 11.56 -27.31 2.93
C ILE A 283 11.29 -28.79 3.24
N VAL A 284 10.91 -29.56 2.24
CA VAL A 284 10.83 -31.02 2.38
C VAL A 284 12.05 -31.65 1.73
N GLY A 285 12.85 -32.34 2.55
CA GLY A 285 13.95 -33.18 2.12
C GLY A 285 13.87 -34.57 2.76
N THR A 286 14.36 -35.59 2.07
CA THR A 286 14.24 -37.02 2.43
C THR A 286 14.96 -37.42 3.73
N ASP A 287 15.79 -36.53 4.26
CA ASP A 287 16.74 -36.83 5.35
C ASP A 287 16.32 -36.20 6.70
N GLY A 288 15.18 -35.51 6.71
CA GLY A 288 14.65 -34.75 7.86
C GLY A 288 14.61 -33.25 7.59
N TRP A 289 13.66 -32.57 8.24
CA TRP A 289 13.37 -31.14 8.15
C TRP A 289 14.60 -30.28 8.46
N SER A 290 15.31 -29.80 7.44
CA SER A 290 16.37 -28.81 7.59
C SER A 290 15.82 -27.43 7.24
N LYS A 291 15.84 -26.51 8.22
CA LYS A 291 15.71 -25.08 7.92
C LYS A 291 16.99 -24.65 7.21
N LEU A 292 16.98 -24.58 5.88
CA LEU A 292 17.95 -23.73 5.17
C LEU A 292 17.57 -22.28 5.50
N GLY A 293 18.57 -21.44 5.75
CA GLY A 293 18.38 -20.08 6.29
C GLY A 293 17.86 -19.08 5.27
N HIS A 294 16.73 -19.39 4.62
CA HIS A 294 16.02 -18.46 3.75
C HIS A 294 15.18 -17.47 4.57
N THR A 295 15.05 -16.26 4.07
CA THR A 295 14.34 -15.12 4.66
C THR A 295 13.32 -14.56 3.67
N ASP A 296 12.45 -13.63 4.10
CA ASP A 296 11.51 -12.92 3.21
C ASP A 296 12.22 -12.25 2.01
N GLU A 297 13.54 -11.98 2.09
CA GLU A 297 14.35 -11.45 0.98
C GLU A 297 14.59 -12.47 -0.15
N ASP A 298 14.44 -13.77 0.11
CA ASP A 298 14.74 -14.83 -0.85
C ASP A 298 13.52 -15.20 -1.71
N PHE A 299 12.30 -14.96 -1.20
CA PHE A 299 11.06 -15.42 -1.77
C PHE A 299 9.88 -14.55 -1.31
N GLU A 300 9.31 -13.76 -2.21
CA GLU A 300 8.04 -13.05 -2.02
C GLU A 300 7.13 -13.38 -3.21
N THR A 301 5.86 -13.64 -2.94
CA THR A 301 4.87 -13.78 -4.02
C THR A 301 3.64 -12.95 -3.70
N GLU A 302 3.16 -12.26 -4.71
CA GLU A 302 1.93 -11.48 -4.66
C GLU A 302 1.02 -11.88 -5.82
N LEU A 303 -0.27 -11.98 -5.54
CA LEU A 303 -1.34 -12.11 -6.53
C LEU A 303 -2.24 -10.88 -6.48
N ALA A 304 -2.58 -10.31 -7.63
CA ALA A 304 -3.60 -9.26 -7.75
C ALA A 304 -4.72 -9.71 -8.69
N PHE A 305 -5.96 -9.35 -8.36
CA PHE A 305 -7.17 -9.80 -9.05
C PHE A 305 -8.03 -8.63 -9.50
N MET A 306 -8.54 -8.74 -10.73
CA MET A 306 -9.62 -7.91 -11.27
C MET A 306 -10.53 -8.78 -12.12
N VAL A 307 -11.75 -8.32 -12.39
CA VAL A 307 -12.71 -9.04 -13.25
C VAL A 307 -13.26 -8.10 -14.32
N ASP A 308 -13.50 -8.58 -15.54
CA ASP A 308 -14.32 -7.87 -16.52
C ASP A 308 -15.26 -8.86 -17.19
N GLY A 309 -16.56 -8.75 -16.86
CA GLY A 309 -17.56 -9.72 -17.31
C GLY A 309 -17.25 -11.16 -16.88
N GLU A 310 -16.90 -12.00 -17.85
CA GLU A 310 -16.59 -13.44 -17.65
C GLU A 310 -15.07 -13.70 -17.51
N ASP A 311 -14.23 -12.68 -17.65
CA ASP A 311 -12.77 -12.80 -17.64
C ASP A 311 -12.21 -12.40 -16.27
N LEU A 312 -11.48 -13.33 -15.64
CA LEU A 312 -10.66 -13.09 -14.45
C LEU A 312 -9.26 -12.69 -14.88
N TYR A 313 -8.81 -11.52 -14.43
CA TYR A 313 -7.47 -11.01 -14.64
C TYR A 313 -6.63 -11.25 -13.38
N ILE A 314 -5.45 -11.82 -13.57
CA ILE A 314 -4.53 -12.18 -12.50
C ILE A 314 -3.15 -11.59 -12.83
N LEU A 315 -2.61 -10.81 -11.91
CA LEU A 315 -1.21 -10.43 -11.89
C LEU A 315 -0.52 -11.25 -10.82
N LEU A 316 0.54 -11.95 -11.18
CA LEU A 316 1.41 -12.60 -10.24
C LEU A 316 2.79 -11.94 -10.28
N THR A 317 3.22 -11.40 -9.15
CA THR A 317 4.57 -10.86 -8.99
C THR A 317 5.36 -11.78 -8.08
N ARG A 318 6.57 -12.13 -8.51
CA ARG A 318 7.47 -13.02 -7.81
C ARG A 318 8.83 -12.37 -7.64
N VAL A 319 9.30 -12.31 -6.40
CA VAL A 319 10.72 -12.18 -6.07
C VAL A 319 11.22 -13.57 -5.69
N ASP A 320 12.18 -14.09 -6.44
CA ASP A 320 12.83 -15.37 -6.19
C ASP A 320 14.25 -15.35 -6.77
N SER A 321 15.24 -15.48 -5.90
CA SER A 321 16.66 -15.51 -6.29
C SER A 321 17.13 -16.88 -6.80
N THR A 322 16.24 -17.88 -6.77
CA THR A 322 16.50 -19.30 -7.02
C THR A 322 15.49 -19.89 -8.00
N LEU A 323 15.17 -19.15 -9.07
CA LEU A 323 14.20 -19.59 -10.07
C LEU A 323 14.51 -20.98 -10.64
N ASN A 324 13.48 -21.82 -10.71
CA ASN A 324 13.52 -23.11 -11.39
C ASN A 324 12.28 -23.32 -12.25
N PHE A 325 12.47 -23.35 -13.56
CA PHE A 325 11.43 -23.62 -14.54
C PHE A 325 11.26 -25.12 -14.77
N ALA A 326 10.07 -25.53 -15.24
CA ALA A 326 9.75 -26.94 -15.37
C ALA A 326 10.71 -27.70 -16.30
N SER A 327 11.13 -28.90 -15.86
CA SER A 327 12.00 -29.80 -16.63
C SER A 327 11.26 -30.53 -17.76
N ASP A 328 9.93 -30.61 -17.70
CA ASP A 328 9.08 -31.23 -18.71
C ASP A 328 7.83 -30.37 -19.00
N ASN A 329 6.99 -30.82 -19.93
CA ASN A 329 5.75 -30.13 -20.31
C ASN A 329 4.54 -30.66 -19.52
N PHE A 330 4.75 -31.47 -18.47
CA PHE A 330 3.63 -32.10 -17.78
C PHE A 330 2.95 -31.09 -16.85
N HIS A 331 1.65 -30.92 -17.07
CA HIS A 331 0.73 -30.06 -16.32
C HIS A 331 0.49 -30.49 -14.86
N ARG A 332 1.33 -31.36 -14.31
CA ARG A 332 1.12 -31.88 -12.96
C ARG A 332 1.27 -30.73 -11.96
N PRO A 333 0.39 -30.67 -10.94
CA PRO A 333 0.60 -29.78 -9.82
C PRO A 333 2.03 -29.95 -9.26
N TYR A 334 2.67 -28.86 -8.86
CA TYR A 334 3.96 -28.87 -8.12
C TYR A 334 5.20 -29.29 -8.93
N SER A 335 5.27 -29.00 -10.24
CA SER A 335 6.41 -29.41 -11.09
C SER A 335 7.52 -28.35 -11.27
N SER A 336 7.29 -27.10 -10.90
CA SER A 336 8.30 -26.01 -10.94
C SER A 336 7.83 -24.76 -10.17
N ASP A 337 8.52 -23.62 -10.37
CA ASP A 337 8.04 -22.31 -9.95
C ASP A 337 6.61 -22.05 -10.43
N CYS A 338 5.69 -22.04 -9.48
CA CYS A 338 4.29 -21.79 -9.75
C CYS A 338 3.59 -21.19 -8.53
N ALA A 339 2.44 -20.59 -8.79
CA ALA A 339 1.41 -20.39 -7.78
C ALA A 339 0.26 -21.37 -8.02
N LEU A 340 -0.28 -21.88 -6.94
CA LEU A 340 -1.50 -22.69 -6.93
C LEU A 340 -2.51 -21.95 -6.10
N MET A 341 -3.70 -21.75 -6.67
CA MET A 341 -4.83 -21.17 -5.99
C MET A 341 -5.91 -22.23 -5.84
N TRP A 342 -6.57 -22.26 -4.70
CA TRP A 342 -7.78 -23.06 -4.52
C TRP A 342 -8.97 -22.17 -4.25
N PHE A 343 -10.05 -22.51 -4.92
CA PHE A 343 -11.35 -21.91 -4.77
C PHE A 343 -12.27 -22.94 -4.15
N PHE A 344 -12.75 -22.67 -2.94
CA PHE A 344 -13.74 -23.53 -2.32
C PHE A 344 -15.14 -22.96 -2.54
N ASP A 345 -16.00 -23.80 -3.10
CA ASP A 345 -17.41 -23.57 -3.31
C ASP A 345 -18.20 -24.11 -2.11
N THR A 346 -18.82 -23.17 -1.39
CA THR A 346 -19.58 -23.47 -0.17
C THR A 346 -20.94 -24.11 -0.43
N GLU A 347 -21.51 -23.99 -1.64
CA GLU A 347 -22.81 -24.55 -1.98
C GLU A 347 -22.69 -26.05 -2.28
N TYR A 348 -21.66 -26.44 -3.05
CA TYR A 348 -21.43 -27.83 -3.45
C TYR A 348 -20.34 -28.54 -2.63
N ALA A 349 -19.75 -27.85 -1.65
CA ALA A 349 -18.65 -28.35 -0.82
C ALA A 349 -17.49 -28.93 -1.67
N SER A 350 -17.23 -28.30 -2.81
CA SER A 350 -16.25 -28.75 -3.81
C SER A 350 -15.08 -27.78 -3.87
N GLN A 351 -13.89 -28.30 -4.14
CA GLN A 351 -12.67 -27.51 -4.24
C GLN A 351 -12.18 -27.53 -5.68
N TYR A 352 -11.92 -26.37 -6.23
CA TYR A 352 -11.31 -26.19 -7.55
C TYR A 352 -9.92 -25.61 -7.36
N GLY A 353 -8.98 -25.94 -8.24
CA GLY A 353 -7.68 -25.30 -8.21
C GLY A 353 -7.22 -24.79 -9.55
N LEU A 354 -6.57 -23.64 -9.51
CA LEU A 354 -5.97 -22.95 -10.64
C LEU A 354 -4.45 -22.94 -10.42
N GLN A 355 -3.71 -23.48 -11.38
CA GLN A 355 -2.25 -23.49 -11.39
C GLN A 355 -1.74 -22.44 -12.38
N LEU A 356 -0.84 -21.59 -11.89
CA LEU A 356 -0.12 -20.58 -12.67
C LEU A 356 1.36 -20.99 -12.70
N LEU A 357 1.77 -21.65 -13.78
CA LEU A 357 3.15 -22.11 -13.99
C LEU A 357 3.95 -21.00 -14.69
N ALA A 358 5.02 -20.52 -14.03
CA ALA A 358 5.85 -19.41 -14.54
C ALA A 358 6.25 -19.63 -16.01
N ALA A 359 6.87 -20.78 -16.28
CA ALA A 359 7.14 -21.23 -17.63
C ALA A 359 7.37 -22.74 -17.66
N ASP A 360 6.98 -23.36 -18.78
CA ASP A 360 7.39 -24.69 -19.17
C ASP A 360 8.88 -24.73 -19.60
N LYS A 361 9.40 -25.92 -19.91
CA LYS A 361 10.78 -26.08 -20.37
C LYS A 361 11.15 -25.28 -21.63
N SER A 362 10.14 -24.84 -22.37
CA SER A 362 10.29 -24.08 -23.62
C SER A 362 10.18 -22.56 -23.38
N GLY A 363 9.94 -22.14 -22.14
CA GLY A 363 9.78 -20.73 -21.76
C GLY A 363 8.35 -20.21 -21.92
N ASN A 364 7.36 -21.07 -22.15
CA ASN A 364 5.96 -20.64 -22.29
C ASN A 364 5.23 -20.74 -20.96
N PRO A 365 4.48 -19.71 -20.53
CA PRO A 365 3.63 -19.81 -19.34
C PRO A 365 2.58 -20.90 -19.54
N ILE A 366 2.10 -21.51 -18.45
CA ILE A 366 0.98 -22.46 -18.49
C ILE A 366 -0.04 -22.08 -17.42
N ILE A 367 -1.31 -22.05 -17.81
CA ILE A 367 -2.44 -21.96 -16.88
C ILE A 367 -3.19 -23.29 -16.91
N GLY A 368 -3.21 -23.98 -15.78
CA GLY A 368 -3.91 -25.25 -15.59
C GLY A 368 -5.08 -25.11 -14.63
N TYR A 369 -6.14 -25.88 -14.86
CA TYR A 369 -7.27 -26.01 -13.94
C TYR A 369 -7.47 -27.46 -13.54
N PHE A 370 -7.79 -27.72 -12.27
CA PHE A 370 -8.06 -29.06 -11.77
C PHE A 370 -9.19 -29.07 -10.75
N PHE A 371 -9.89 -30.20 -10.64
CA PHE A 371 -10.96 -30.42 -9.68
C PHE A 371 -10.45 -31.24 -8.50
N MET A 372 -10.52 -30.70 -7.28
CA MET A 372 -10.19 -31.44 -6.06
C MET A 372 -11.45 -32.06 -5.46
N ASP A 373 -11.85 -33.20 -6.02
CA ASP A 373 -12.56 -34.27 -5.31
C ASP A 373 -11.68 -35.52 -5.38
N SER A 374 -11.96 -36.50 -4.52
CA SER A 374 -11.28 -37.80 -4.40
C SER A 374 -11.03 -38.57 -5.71
N ASP A 375 -11.69 -38.21 -6.82
CA ASP A 375 -11.69 -38.95 -8.08
C ASP A 375 -11.04 -38.25 -9.30
N GLN A 376 -10.58 -37.00 -9.23
CA GLN A 376 -10.13 -36.24 -10.43
C GLN A 376 -8.78 -35.49 -10.25
N ASN A 377 -7.67 -36.21 -10.12
CA ASN A 377 -6.31 -35.62 -10.06
C ASN A 377 -5.71 -35.24 -11.44
N SER A 378 -6.54 -34.94 -12.45
CA SER A 378 -6.07 -34.49 -13.77
C SER A 378 -6.28 -32.99 -13.94
N SER A 379 -5.24 -32.30 -14.40
CA SER A 379 -5.30 -30.89 -14.79
C SER A 379 -5.57 -30.75 -16.29
N ASP A 380 -6.44 -29.81 -16.64
CA ASP A 380 -6.67 -29.37 -18.00
C ASP A 380 -5.87 -28.09 -18.27
N ASN A 381 -5.16 -28.06 -19.40
CA ASN A 381 -4.47 -26.85 -19.86
C ASN A 381 -5.48 -25.87 -20.45
N LEU A 382 -5.79 -24.81 -19.71
CA LEU A 382 -6.78 -23.82 -20.13
C LEU A 382 -6.35 -23.05 -21.38
N MET A 383 -5.05 -22.95 -21.67
CA MET A 383 -4.58 -22.31 -22.89
C MET A 383 -4.79 -23.19 -24.14
N GLU A 384 -4.68 -24.52 -24.01
CA GLU A 384 -5.00 -25.45 -25.10
C GLU A 384 -6.49 -25.51 -25.40
N LEU A 385 -7.32 -25.27 -24.38
CA LEU A 385 -8.77 -25.16 -24.50
C LEU A 385 -9.24 -23.75 -24.92
N GLU A 386 -8.31 -22.82 -25.18
CA GLU A 386 -8.57 -21.43 -25.56
C GLU A 386 -9.40 -20.64 -24.52
N TYR A 387 -9.35 -21.06 -23.25
CA TYR A 387 -10.01 -20.38 -22.13
C TYR A 387 -9.10 -19.41 -21.39
N ALA A 388 -7.79 -19.46 -21.62
CA ALA A 388 -6.86 -18.57 -20.94
C ALA A 388 -5.78 -18.02 -21.86
N THR A 389 -5.21 -16.89 -21.46
CA THR A 389 -4.00 -16.32 -22.05
C THR A 389 -3.08 -15.89 -20.93
N ALA A 390 -1.78 -16.11 -21.10
CA ALA A 390 -0.78 -15.72 -20.12
C ALA A 390 0.47 -15.19 -20.81
N VAL A 391 1.13 -14.23 -20.16
CA VAL A 391 2.48 -13.78 -20.52
C VAL A 391 3.31 -13.75 -19.25
N THR A 392 4.51 -14.33 -19.30
CA THR A 392 5.49 -14.25 -18.21
C THR A 392 6.73 -13.50 -18.65
N LYS A 393 7.19 -12.60 -17.80
CA LYS A 393 8.41 -11.82 -17.97
C LYS A 393 9.34 -12.09 -16.80
N ILE A 394 10.52 -12.63 -17.10
CA ILE A 394 11.57 -12.83 -16.11
C ILE A 394 12.21 -11.48 -15.76
N THR A 395 12.41 -11.23 -14.47
CA THR A 395 13.07 -10.04 -13.94
C THR A 395 14.45 -10.41 -13.39
N ASP A 396 15.23 -9.42 -12.96
CA ASP A 396 16.58 -9.66 -12.41
C ASP A 396 16.56 -10.49 -11.11
N ASN A 397 15.43 -10.52 -10.42
CA ASN A 397 15.26 -11.15 -9.11
C ASN A 397 13.97 -11.99 -9.01
N GLY A 398 13.40 -12.46 -10.12
CA GLY A 398 12.17 -13.24 -10.11
C GLY A 398 11.41 -13.20 -11.44
N TYR A 399 10.08 -13.07 -11.38
CA TYR A 399 9.24 -12.94 -12.57
C TYR A 399 7.91 -12.24 -12.29
N VAL A 400 7.31 -11.74 -13.37
CA VAL A 400 5.94 -11.25 -13.40
C VAL A 400 5.16 -12.11 -14.39
N MET A 401 3.95 -12.52 -14.02
CA MET A 401 2.99 -13.13 -14.93
C MET A 401 1.70 -12.34 -14.96
N GLU A 402 1.24 -11.98 -16.16
CA GLU A 402 -0.11 -11.52 -16.41
C GLU A 402 -0.91 -12.66 -17.01
N ALA A 403 -2.12 -12.86 -16.52
CA ALA A 403 -3.01 -13.93 -16.94
C ALA A 403 -4.44 -13.41 -17.07
N LYS A 404 -5.13 -13.92 -18.08
CA LYS A 404 -6.58 -13.77 -18.25
C LYS A 404 -7.20 -15.14 -18.40
N VAL A 405 -8.20 -15.42 -17.58
CA VAL A 405 -8.92 -16.70 -17.57
C VAL A 405 -10.41 -16.44 -17.79
N ASN A 406 -10.96 -16.95 -18.88
CA ASN A 406 -12.38 -16.92 -19.15
C ASN A 406 -13.08 -17.98 -18.29
N MET A 407 -13.78 -17.51 -17.26
CA MET A 407 -14.40 -18.37 -16.24
C MET A 407 -15.54 -19.21 -16.82
N LYS A 408 -16.16 -18.80 -17.92
CA LYS A 408 -17.22 -19.58 -18.58
C LYS A 408 -16.76 -20.87 -19.23
N GLY A 409 -15.48 -20.94 -19.61
CA GLY A 409 -14.88 -22.21 -20.05
C GLY A 409 -14.75 -23.23 -18.92
N MET A 410 -14.91 -22.80 -17.67
CA MET A 410 -14.76 -23.63 -16.48
C MET A 410 -16.17 -23.92 -15.93
N ASP A 411 -16.86 -24.91 -16.52
CA ASP A 411 -18.30 -25.19 -16.30
C ASP A 411 -18.73 -25.13 -14.81
N ASP A 412 -17.93 -25.68 -13.91
CA ASP A 412 -18.24 -25.75 -12.47
C ASP A 412 -17.73 -24.53 -11.67
N PHE A 413 -16.75 -23.78 -12.19
CA PHE A 413 -16.26 -22.54 -11.58
C PHE A 413 -17.14 -21.33 -11.94
N ASN A 414 -17.71 -21.34 -13.15
CA ASN A 414 -18.51 -20.27 -13.72
C ASN A 414 -19.82 -20.01 -12.96
N HIS A 415 -20.44 -21.07 -12.45
CA HIS A 415 -21.82 -21.04 -11.98
C HIS A 415 -22.02 -20.15 -10.75
N ASP A 416 -21.09 -20.19 -9.79
CA ASP A 416 -21.26 -19.52 -8.49
C ASP A 416 -20.55 -18.16 -8.43
N MET A 417 -19.42 -18.04 -9.10
CA MET A 417 -18.68 -16.78 -9.25
C MET A 417 -19.51 -15.73 -9.99
N LEU A 418 -20.11 -16.07 -11.14
CA LEU A 418 -20.92 -15.12 -11.91
C LEU A 418 -22.30 -14.85 -11.29
N ALA A 419 -22.77 -15.70 -10.36
CA ALA A 419 -24.04 -15.52 -9.67
C ALA A 419 -23.96 -14.60 -8.43
N GLY A 420 -22.82 -13.94 -8.22
CA GLY A 420 -22.59 -13.06 -7.06
C GLY A 420 -22.26 -13.80 -5.77
N GLY A 421 -21.81 -15.05 -5.89
CA GLY A 421 -21.32 -15.87 -4.78
C GLY A 421 -19.96 -15.40 -4.25
N THR A 422 -19.56 -15.98 -3.12
CA THR A 422 -18.24 -15.79 -2.52
C THR A 422 -17.47 -17.11 -2.59
N VAL A 423 -16.21 -17.06 -2.99
CA VAL A 423 -15.30 -18.22 -2.93
C VAL A 423 -14.28 -18.02 -1.83
N ASN A 424 -13.86 -19.09 -1.18
CA ASN A 424 -12.68 -19.02 -0.32
C ASN A 424 -11.44 -19.19 -1.18
N VAL A 425 -10.50 -18.25 -1.09
CA VAL A 425 -9.25 -18.28 -1.86
C VAL A 425 -8.11 -18.63 -0.93
N THR A 426 -7.49 -19.79 -1.16
CA THR A 426 -6.19 -20.13 -0.55
C THR A 426 -5.17 -20.26 -1.65
N TRP A 427 -3.90 -20.10 -1.32
CA TRP A 427 -2.86 -20.32 -2.31
C TRP A 427 -1.52 -20.74 -1.70
N CYS A 428 -0.67 -21.31 -2.54
CA CYS A 428 0.72 -21.58 -2.23
C CYS A 428 1.61 -21.22 -3.40
N ALA A 429 2.82 -20.78 -3.10
CA ALA A 429 3.90 -20.65 -4.06
C ALA A 429 4.90 -21.79 -3.84
N VAL A 430 5.32 -22.42 -4.93
CA VAL A 430 6.22 -23.56 -4.92
C VAL A 430 7.51 -23.14 -5.63
N ASN A 431 8.66 -23.45 -5.05
CA ASN A 431 9.96 -23.39 -5.72
C ASN A 431 10.67 -24.75 -5.54
N ILE A 432 11.15 -25.30 -6.64
CA ILE A 432 11.90 -26.56 -6.63
C ILE A 432 13.37 -26.21 -6.84
N CYS A 433 14.28 -26.56 -5.93
CA CYS A 433 15.66 -26.07 -6.02
C CYS A 433 16.62 -27.01 -6.80
N GLU A 434 16.16 -28.15 -7.32
CA GLU A 434 16.99 -29.09 -8.09
C GLU A 434 16.66 -29.10 -9.59
N GLU A 435 17.70 -28.99 -10.43
CA GLU A 435 17.62 -29.30 -11.86
C GLU A 435 17.32 -30.80 -12.04
N GLY A 436 16.18 -31.12 -12.67
CA GLY A 436 15.91 -32.48 -13.18
C GLY A 436 14.91 -33.32 -12.38
N TRP A 437 13.91 -32.70 -11.74
CA TRP A 437 12.74 -33.47 -11.32
C TRP A 437 11.94 -33.90 -12.57
N ASP A 438 12.09 -35.17 -12.94
CA ASP A 438 11.39 -35.78 -14.07
C ASP A 438 10.05 -36.36 -13.58
N SER A 439 8.94 -35.72 -13.96
CA SER A 439 7.60 -36.13 -13.54
C SER A 439 7.12 -37.39 -14.25
N ASP A 440 7.85 -37.88 -15.27
CA ASP A 440 7.48 -39.01 -16.12
C ASP A 440 7.56 -40.38 -15.41
N ASN A 441 8.12 -40.49 -14.20
CA ASN A 441 8.40 -41.78 -13.57
C ASN A 441 7.29 -42.38 -12.68
N ASP A 442 6.07 -41.83 -12.68
CA ASP A 442 4.90 -42.33 -11.91
C ASP A 442 5.17 -42.61 -10.41
N ALA A 443 6.27 -42.07 -9.88
CA ALA A 443 6.66 -42.24 -8.49
C ALA A 443 6.02 -41.11 -7.68
N TYR A 444 5.01 -41.50 -6.90
CA TYR A 444 4.22 -40.72 -5.93
C TYR A 444 5.02 -40.06 -4.79
N GLN A 445 6.27 -39.68 -5.01
CA GLN A 445 7.06 -38.94 -4.04
C GLN A 445 7.23 -37.50 -4.52
N LEU A 446 6.23 -36.69 -4.18
CA LEU A 446 6.27 -35.20 -4.11
C LEU A 446 7.45 -34.66 -3.26
N TRP A 447 8.25 -35.56 -2.68
CA TRP A 447 9.17 -35.31 -1.57
C TRP A 447 10.60 -35.65 -2.01
N GLY A 448 11.06 -34.96 -3.06
CA GLY A 448 12.46 -34.96 -3.45
C GLY A 448 13.35 -34.38 -2.35
N THR A 449 14.67 -34.46 -2.54
CA THR A 449 15.64 -34.17 -1.48
C THR A 449 15.71 -32.68 -1.11
N TYR A 450 15.30 -31.74 -1.99
CA TYR A 450 15.36 -30.29 -1.76
C TYR A 450 14.26 -29.48 -2.49
N ASN A 451 13.01 -29.53 -2.01
CA ASN A 451 11.91 -28.68 -2.50
C ASN A 451 11.54 -27.60 -1.48
N TYR A 452 11.28 -26.37 -1.93
CA TYR A 452 10.77 -25.26 -1.12
C TYR A 452 9.30 -24.99 -1.43
N GLN A 453 8.46 -24.93 -0.40
CA GLN A 453 7.05 -24.59 -0.58
C GLN A 453 6.63 -23.59 0.48
N ALA A 454 6.12 -22.44 0.03
CA ALA A 454 5.45 -21.47 0.88
C ALA A 454 3.94 -21.61 0.74
N GLN A 455 3.25 -21.80 1.86
CA GLN A 455 1.80 -21.93 1.92
C GLN A 455 1.26 -20.99 2.98
N TYR A 456 0.10 -20.36 2.71
CA TYR A 456 -0.61 -19.58 3.70
C TYR A 456 -0.99 -20.44 4.92
N LYS A 457 -0.99 -19.83 6.12
CA LYS A 457 -1.42 -20.52 7.34
C LYS A 457 -2.90 -20.88 7.23
N GLY A 458 -3.21 -22.18 7.18
CA GLY A 458 -4.60 -22.65 7.01
C GLY A 458 -5.02 -22.93 5.57
N VAL A 459 -4.10 -23.10 4.60
CA VAL A 459 -4.42 -23.57 3.24
C VAL A 459 -5.29 -24.84 3.21
N ASN A 460 -5.11 -25.73 4.19
CA ASN A 460 -5.92 -26.96 4.32
C ASN A 460 -7.22 -26.77 5.11
N ASP A 461 -7.43 -25.58 5.68
CA ASP A 461 -8.61 -25.16 6.44
C ASP A 461 -9.35 -24.09 5.63
N TRP A 462 -10.04 -24.54 4.58
CA TRP A 462 -10.72 -23.66 3.62
C TRP A 462 -11.74 -22.72 4.29
N GLU A 463 -12.27 -23.07 5.47
CA GLU A 463 -13.19 -22.25 6.25
C GLU A 463 -12.52 -21.00 6.84
N ALA A 464 -11.20 -21.04 7.01
CA ALA A 464 -10.38 -19.96 7.56
C ALA A 464 -9.79 -19.04 6.48
N ALA A 465 -9.95 -19.38 5.20
CA ALA A 465 -9.39 -18.60 4.12
C ALA A 465 -10.17 -17.30 3.87
N PRO A 466 -9.53 -16.25 3.31
CA PRO A 466 -10.23 -15.07 2.85
C PRO A 466 -11.33 -15.42 1.85
N LYS A 467 -12.48 -14.78 1.99
CA LYS A 467 -13.57 -14.89 1.02
C LYS A 467 -13.36 -13.83 -0.05
N ALA A 468 -13.35 -14.20 -1.31
CA ALA A 468 -13.39 -13.26 -2.42
C ALA A 468 -14.79 -13.26 -3.05
N LYS A 469 -15.30 -12.08 -3.39
CA LYS A 469 -16.55 -11.89 -4.09
C LYS A 469 -16.32 -11.12 -5.37
N LEU A 470 -16.80 -11.64 -6.48
CA LEU A 470 -16.83 -10.86 -7.72
C LEU A 470 -17.93 -9.81 -7.63
N VAL A 471 -17.60 -8.57 -7.98
CA VAL A 471 -18.62 -7.56 -8.24
C VAL A 471 -19.24 -7.90 -9.60
N SER A 472 -20.33 -8.67 -9.61
CA SER A 472 -20.92 -9.17 -10.86
C SER A 472 -21.58 -8.04 -11.68
N ALA A 473 -21.38 -8.06 -13.00
CA ALA A 473 -22.04 -7.22 -14.01
C ALA A 473 -23.58 -7.39 -14.10
N SER A 474 -24.22 -8.27 -13.30
CA SER A 474 -25.67 -8.52 -13.38
C SER A 474 -26.55 -7.47 -12.68
N ALA A 475 -25.96 -6.51 -11.97
CA ALA A 475 -26.65 -5.31 -11.47
C ALA A 475 -26.48 -4.07 -12.37
N ALA A 476 -25.60 -4.11 -13.36
CA ALA A 476 -25.27 -2.97 -14.22
C ALA A 476 -25.95 -3.07 -15.60
N SER A 477 -27.29 -3.19 -15.62
CA SER A 477 -28.06 -2.83 -16.83
C SER A 477 -28.35 -1.33 -16.92
N SER A 478 -27.58 -0.50 -16.25
CA SER A 478 -27.48 0.91 -16.52
C SER A 478 -26.00 1.21 -16.69
N ALA A 479 -25.64 1.75 -17.85
CA ALA A 479 -24.41 2.53 -18.00
C ALA A 479 -24.17 3.34 -16.71
N PRO A 480 -22.92 3.51 -16.26
CA PRO A 480 -22.63 4.24 -15.04
C PRO A 480 -23.42 5.54 -15.10
N ALA A 481 -24.38 5.67 -14.18
CA ALA A 481 -25.08 6.93 -14.03
C ALA A 481 -23.96 7.94 -13.78
N ALA A 482 -23.90 8.97 -14.62
CA ALA A 482 -22.95 10.05 -14.50
C ALA A 482 -22.80 10.39 -13.02
N SER A 483 -21.56 10.34 -12.52
CA SER A 483 -21.25 10.81 -11.18
C SER A 483 -21.88 12.19 -11.05
N SER A 484 -22.84 12.33 -10.13
CA SER A 484 -23.30 13.65 -9.73
C SER A 484 -22.12 14.28 -9.04
N SER A 485 -21.37 15.09 -9.78
CA SER A 485 -20.31 15.92 -9.23
C SER A 485 -21.00 16.97 -8.36
N ASP A 486 -20.71 16.98 -7.07
CA ASP A 486 -21.19 17.99 -6.14
C ASP A 486 -20.40 19.29 -6.37
N TYR A 487 -20.74 20.00 -7.45
CA TYR A 487 -20.21 21.35 -7.69
C TYR A 487 -21.19 22.41 -7.14
N VAL A 488 -20.65 23.52 -6.65
CA VAL A 488 -21.45 24.65 -6.18
C VAL A 488 -22.14 25.31 -7.39
N THR A 489 -23.48 25.30 -7.42
CA THR A 489 -24.27 25.90 -8.51
C THR A 489 -24.42 27.42 -8.36
N ASP A 490 -24.27 27.95 -7.15
CA ASP A 490 -24.47 29.37 -6.86
C ASP A 490 -23.35 30.22 -7.46
N GLY A 491 -23.68 30.94 -8.54
CA GLY A 491 -22.74 31.77 -9.29
C GLY A 491 -22.03 31.06 -10.45
N LEU A 492 -22.31 29.77 -10.69
CA LEU A 492 -21.74 29.02 -11.80
C LEU A 492 -22.34 29.49 -13.13
N VAL A 493 -21.47 29.95 -14.05
CA VAL A 493 -21.87 30.49 -15.35
C VAL A 493 -21.88 29.40 -16.42
N ALA A 494 -20.85 28.56 -16.48
CA ALA A 494 -20.72 27.46 -17.43
C ALA A 494 -19.88 26.33 -16.82
N TRP A 495 -20.09 25.10 -17.27
CA TRP A 495 -19.27 23.96 -16.88
C TRP A 495 -19.04 23.03 -18.07
N TYR A 496 -17.77 22.71 -18.33
CA TYR A 496 -17.37 21.86 -19.44
C TYR A 496 -16.49 20.73 -18.89
N ASP A 497 -17.01 19.52 -18.96
CA ASP A 497 -16.32 18.30 -18.55
C ASP A 497 -15.87 17.52 -19.78
N GLY A 498 -14.58 17.20 -19.86
CA GLY A 498 -14.01 16.52 -21.01
C GLY A 498 -14.32 15.02 -21.05
N ALA A 499 -14.63 14.43 -19.89
CA ALA A 499 -15.18 13.09 -19.78
C ALA A 499 -16.70 13.05 -20.11
N ASN A 500 -17.36 14.22 -20.19
CA ASN A 500 -18.80 14.35 -20.42
C ASN A 500 -19.14 15.47 -21.42
N ASN A 501 -18.48 15.44 -22.58
CA ASN A 501 -18.59 16.53 -23.55
C ASN A 501 -19.97 16.66 -24.25
N GLN A 502 -20.90 15.72 -24.04
CA GLN A 502 -22.25 15.73 -24.60
C GLN A 502 -23.39 15.87 -23.56
N ASN A 503 -23.07 16.19 -22.30
CA ASN A 503 -24.04 16.37 -21.21
C ASN A 503 -24.89 15.11 -20.95
N GLY A 504 -24.23 14.09 -20.40
CA GLY A 504 -24.71 12.75 -20.12
C GLY A 504 -23.98 11.64 -20.90
N SER A 505 -23.01 11.98 -21.75
CA SER A 505 -22.21 11.03 -22.54
C SER A 505 -20.92 11.67 -23.06
N GLN A 506 -19.99 10.85 -23.54
CA GLN A 506 -18.79 11.27 -24.22
C GLN A 506 -18.81 10.87 -25.70
N ASP A 507 -18.43 11.80 -26.58
CA ASP A 507 -18.20 11.54 -28.01
C ASP A 507 -16.85 12.13 -28.45
N LYS A 508 -15.90 11.25 -28.79
CA LYS A 508 -14.56 11.66 -29.21
C LYS A 508 -14.50 12.40 -30.56
N ASN A 509 -15.61 12.46 -31.30
CA ASN A 509 -15.71 13.18 -32.56
C ASN A 509 -16.55 14.46 -32.44
N ALA A 510 -16.93 14.86 -31.23
CA ALA A 510 -17.81 15.99 -31.01
C ALA A 510 -17.14 17.33 -31.35
N THR A 511 -17.65 18.04 -32.35
CA THR A 511 -17.21 19.41 -32.67
C THR A 511 -17.89 20.47 -31.80
N VAL A 512 -18.65 20.05 -30.78
CA VAL A 512 -19.37 20.92 -29.83
C VAL A 512 -19.18 20.37 -28.43
N TRP A 513 -18.63 21.17 -27.53
CA TRP A 513 -18.54 20.85 -26.10
C TRP A 513 -19.78 21.41 -25.40
N LYS A 514 -20.62 20.52 -24.87
CA LYS A 514 -21.84 20.94 -24.18
C LYS A 514 -21.57 21.47 -22.79
N ASP A 515 -22.29 22.52 -22.45
CA ASP A 515 -22.33 23.10 -21.11
C ASP A 515 -23.18 22.22 -20.18
N ALA A 516 -22.53 21.68 -19.15
CA ALA A 516 -23.13 20.83 -18.14
C ALA A 516 -23.73 21.62 -16.96
N SER A 517 -23.56 22.95 -16.91
CA SER A 517 -24.17 23.80 -15.86
C SER A 517 -25.69 23.99 -16.04
N GLY A 518 -26.22 23.68 -17.23
CA GLY A 518 -27.63 23.87 -17.57
C GLY A 518 -27.99 25.27 -18.09
N ASN A 519 -27.00 26.17 -18.23
CA ASN A 519 -27.21 27.51 -18.79
C ASN A 519 -27.20 27.55 -20.33
N GLY A 520 -26.84 26.43 -20.98
CA GLY A 520 -26.94 26.25 -22.42
C GLY A 520 -25.86 27.00 -23.21
N LEU A 521 -24.67 27.11 -22.63
CA LEU A 521 -23.54 27.85 -23.19
C LEU A 521 -22.62 27.01 -24.10
N ASP A 522 -23.10 25.91 -24.68
CA ASP A 522 -22.34 25.04 -25.60
C ASP A 522 -21.42 25.82 -26.57
N PHE A 523 -20.17 25.37 -26.74
CA PHE A 523 -19.23 26.03 -27.65
C PHE A 523 -18.57 25.06 -28.64
N GLU A 524 -18.27 25.58 -29.83
CA GLU A 524 -17.65 24.81 -30.90
C GLU A 524 -16.16 24.58 -30.60
N VAL A 525 -15.72 23.34 -30.76
CA VAL A 525 -14.31 22.96 -30.69
C VAL A 525 -13.84 22.53 -32.07
N ASP A 526 -12.65 22.99 -32.44
CA ASP A 526 -11.99 22.53 -33.66
C ASP A 526 -11.27 21.21 -33.36
N ILE A 527 -11.56 20.16 -34.13
CA ILE A 527 -10.90 18.86 -33.99
C ILE A 527 -9.93 18.66 -35.14
N SER A 528 -8.67 18.50 -34.79
CA SER A 528 -7.61 18.02 -35.67
C SER A 528 -6.82 16.95 -34.92
N GLU A 529 -6.78 15.73 -35.46
CA GLU A 529 -6.13 14.58 -34.80
C GLU A 529 -4.66 14.84 -34.40
N GLU A 530 -4.00 15.82 -35.01
CA GLU A 530 -2.62 16.22 -34.70
C GLU A 530 -2.51 17.32 -33.63
N ASP A 531 -3.53 18.17 -33.42
CA ASP A 531 -3.43 19.33 -32.51
C ASP A 531 -4.54 19.37 -31.44
N ASN A 532 -5.81 19.22 -31.80
CA ASN A 532 -6.93 19.31 -30.86
C ASN A 532 -7.82 18.08 -30.98
N TYR A 533 -7.93 17.27 -29.93
CA TYR A 533 -8.70 16.03 -29.97
C TYR A 533 -9.21 15.62 -28.59
N TRP A 534 -10.24 14.77 -28.57
CA TRP A 534 -10.78 14.21 -27.34
C TRP A 534 -10.02 12.96 -26.90
N THR A 535 -9.64 12.92 -25.63
CA THR A 535 -9.20 11.70 -24.95
C THR A 535 -10.40 11.05 -24.24
N ASP A 536 -10.19 9.91 -23.57
CA ASP A 536 -11.23 9.29 -22.75
C ASP A 536 -11.63 10.12 -21.51
N LYS A 537 -10.83 11.12 -21.11
CA LYS A 537 -11.09 11.90 -19.89
C LYS A 537 -11.04 13.42 -20.08
N SER A 538 -10.59 13.91 -21.23
CA SER A 538 -10.29 15.33 -21.42
C SER A 538 -10.32 15.77 -22.89
N PHE A 539 -10.31 17.08 -23.13
CA PHE A 539 -9.99 17.65 -24.45
C PHE A 539 -8.51 18.05 -24.48
N HIS A 540 -7.74 17.46 -25.39
CA HIS A 540 -6.37 17.86 -25.66
C HIS A 540 -6.35 19.10 -26.57
N ILE A 541 -5.56 20.11 -26.22
CA ILE A 541 -5.45 21.37 -26.98
C ILE A 541 -3.96 21.70 -27.18
N ASN A 542 -3.49 21.68 -28.42
CA ASN A 542 -2.10 21.98 -28.79
C ASN A 542 -1.89 23.42 -29.31
N SER A 543 -2.94 24.26 -29.38
CA SER A 543 -2.81 25.65 -29.83
C SER A 543 -3.06 26.66 -28.70
N CYS A 544 -2.10 27.55 -28.46
CA CYS A 544 -2.10 28.57 -27.40
C CYS A 544 -3.06 29.76 -27.65
N ARG A 545 -4.17 29.58 -28.37
CA ARG A 545 -5.21 30.61 -28.50
C ARG A 545 -6.59 30.03 -28.84
N ASN A 546 -7.40 29.78 -27.82
CA ASN A 546 -8.83 29.49 -28.00
C ASN A 546 -9.65 30.77 -27.93
N TYR A 547 -10.66 30.89 -28.81
CA TYR A 547 -11.68 31.92 -28.71
C TYR A 547 -12.82 31.35 -27.87
N PHE A 548 -12.87 31.72 -26.59
CA PHE A 548 -14.05 31.45 -25.78
C PHE A 548 -15.25 32.23 -26.34
N PRO A 549 -16.48 31.73 -26.15
CA PRO A 549 -17.68 32.53 -26.39
C PRO A 549 -17.53 33.92 -25.76
N ASP A 550 -17.99 34.97 -26.46
CA ASP A 550 -17.85 36.37 -26.01
C ASP A 550 -18.34 36.57 -24.55
N GLN A 551 -19.26 35.73 -24.08
CA GLN A 551 -19.80 35.77 -22.72
C GLN A 551 -18.82 35.32 -21.62
N LEU A 552 -17.76 34.58 -21.96
CA LEU A 552 -16.76 34.06 -21.01
C LEU A 552 -15.52 34.96 -20.89
N VAL A 553 -15.31 35.87 -21.85
CA VAL A 553 -14.15 36.78 -21.91
C VAL A 553 -14.10 37.73 -20.69
N ASP A 554 -15.26 38.04 -20.10
CA ASP A 554 -15.37 38.92 -18.93
C ASP A 554 -15.34 38.16 -17.58
N VAL A 555 -15.31 36.82 -17.60
CA VAL A 555 -15.37 35.96 -16.40
C VAL A 555 -13.99 35.39 -16.04
N VAL A 556 -13.15 35.12 -17.04
CA VAL A 556 -11.76 34.72 -16.82
C VAL A 556 -10.91 35.99 -16.61
N ASN A 557 -10.92 36.53 -15.39
CA ASN A 557 -9.87 37.45 -14.97
C ASN A 557 -8.57 36.65 -14.78
N GLY A 558 -7.52 37.07 -15.50
CA GLY A 558 -6.20 36.45 -15.46
C GLY A 558 -5.35 36.78 -14.25
#